data_AF-A0A6N7XR86-F1
#
_entry.id   AF-A0A6N7XR86-F1
#
_cell.length_a   1.000
_cell.length_b   1.000
_cell.length_c   1.000
_cell.angle_alpha   90.00
_cell.angle_beta   90.00
_cell.angle_gamma   90.00
#
_symmetry.space_group_name_H-M   'P 1'
#
loop_
_entity.id
_entity.type
_entity.pdbx_description
1 polymer ?
#
loop_
_entity_poly.entity_id
_entity_poly.type
_entity_poly.pdbx_seq_one_letter_code
_entity_poly.pdbx_strand_id
1 'polypeptide(L)'
;MRKAAGRYWLIDVAQNGHPYHAPLVLNESGAKMADLFLKGMDEGEMTARLSEDGGVDQTVVRGDVRDFVHSLGEYMNSGVK
;
A
#
# COMPACT_ATOMS: atom_id res chain seq x y z
N MET A 1 7.39 -3.52 -6.13
CA MET A 1 7.82 -3.29 -4.73
C MET A 1 9.26 -3.77 -4.54
N ARG A 2 10.11 -3.00 -3.84
CA ARG A 2 11.50 -3.39 -3.48
C ARG A 2 11.67 -3.39 -1.97
N LYS A 3 12.40 -4.37 -1.42
CA LYS A 3 12.74 -4.45 0.01
C LYS A 3 14.23 -4.19 0.20
N ALA A 4 14.58 -3.21 1.03
CA ALA A 4 15.97 -2.89 1.36
C ALA A 4 16.06 -2.29 2.76
N ALA A 5 17.08 -2.69 3.53
CA ALA A 5 17.34 -2.19 4.89
C ALA A 5 16.10 -2.21 5.83
N GLY A 6 15.28 -3.26 5.77
CA GLY A 6 14.07 -3.40 6.59
C GLY A 6 12.90 -2.50 6.17
N ARG A 7 13.02 -1.77 5.05
CA ARG A 7 11.97 -0.91 4.49
C ARG A 7 11.48 -1.45 3.16
N TYR A 8 10.25 -1.11 2.83
CA TYR A 8 9.62 -1.43 1.57
C TYR A 8 9.43 -0.17 0.75
N TRP A 9 9.69 -0.25 -0.54
CA TRP A 9 9.66 0.88 -1.46
C TRP A 9 8.71 0.54 -2.59
N LEU A 10 7.64 1.32 -2.71
CA LEU A 10 6.78 1.32 -3.87
C LEU A 10 7.36 2.31 -4.88
N ILE A 11 7.90 1.77 -5.96
CA ILE A 11 8.58 2.52 -7.01
C ILE A 11 7.69 2.47 -8.24
N ASP A 12 7.29 3.63 -8.74
CA ASP A 12 6.77 3.73 -10.10
C ASP A 12 7.94 3.56 -11.08
N VAL A 13 7.97 2.41 -11.75
CA VAL A 13 8.99 2.07 -12.74
C VAL A 13 8.65 2.60 -14.13
N ALA A 14 7.42 3.04 -14.36
CA ALA A 14 6.94 3.59 -15.62
C ALA A 14 7.14 5.10 -15.70
N GLN A 15 7.45 5.77 -14.57
CA GLN A 15 7.71 7.20 -14.57
C GLN A 15 8.83 7.56 -15.56
N ASN A 16 8.62 8.63 -16.33
CA ASN A 16 9.60 9.14 -17.30
C ASN A 16 10.82 9.83 -16.65
N GLY A 17 10.85 9.88 -15.31
CA GLY A 17 11.91 10.52 -14.51
C GLY A 17 11.77 12.05 -14.38
N HIS A 18 10.94 12.70 -15.20
CA HIS A 18 10.68 14.15 -15.13
C HIS A 18 9.18 14.49 -15.32
N PRO A 19 8.56 15.21 -14.35
CA PRO A 19 9.08 15.44 -13.00
C PRO A 19 9.34 14.10 -12.29
N TYR A 20 10.33 14.07 -11.40
CA TYR A 20 10.64 12.86 -10.65
C TYR A 20 9.60 12.65 -9.55
N HIS A 21 9.06 11.43 -9.47
CA HIS A 21 8.13 11.03 -8.42
C HIS A 21 8.86 10.15 -7.42
N ALA A 22 9.05 10.69 -6.21
CA ALA A 22 9.72 9.99 -5.13
C ALA A 22 8.96 8.70 -4.76
N PRO A 23 9.66 7.55 -4.63
CA PRO A 23 9.05 6.31 -4.18
C PRO A 23 8.38 6.44 -2.81
N LEU A 24 7.26 5.74 -2.63
CA LEU A 24 6.59 5.66 -1.34
C LEU A 24 7.31 4.63 -0.45
N VAL A 25 7.74 5.08 0.72
CA VAL A 25 8.38 4.22 1.74
C VAL A 25 7.32 3.67 2.67
N LEU A 26 7.30 2.35 2.82
CA LEU A 26 6.35 1.60 3.60
C LEU A 26 7.06 0.80 4.70
N ASN A 27 6.36 0.69 5.84
CA ASN A 27 6.67 -0.32 6.84
C ASN A 27 6.16 -1.70 6.37
N GLU A 28 6.35 -2.74 7.19
CA GLU A 28 5.94 -4.10 6.82
C GLU A 28 4.42 -4.23 6.58
N SER A 29 3.59 -3.64 7.45
CA SER A 29 2.13 -3.69 7.32
C SER A 29 1.65 -2.97 6.06
N GLY A 30 2.17 -1.77 5.79
CA GLY A 30 1.88 -1.01 4.58
C GLY A 30 2.32 -1.75 3.31
N ALA A 31 3.45 -2.46 3.36
CA ALA A 31 3.89 -3.29 2.24
C ALA A 31 2.94 -4.45 1.96
N LYS A 32 2.43 -5.12 3.00
CA LYS A 32 1.42 -6.17 2.87
C LYS A 32 0.12 -5.60 2.30
N MET A 33 -0.35 -4.47 2.83
CA MET A 33 -1.54 -3.79 2.30
C MET A 33 -1.37 -3.39 0.83
N ALA A 34 -0.24 -2.80 0.45
CA ALA A 34 0.04 -2.44 -0.93
C ALA A 34 0.06 -3.66 -1.86
N ASP A 35 0.63 -4.79 -1.42
CA ASP A 35 0.66 -6.02 -2.22
C ASP A 35 -0.74 -6.56 -2.51
N LEU A 36 -1.62 -6.59 -1.50
CA LEU A 36 -3.01 -7.02 -1.66
C LEU A 36 -3.81 -6.06 -2.56
N PHE A 37 -3.65 -4.76 -2.34
CA PHE A 37 -4.28 -3.72 -3.16
C PHE A 37 -3.86 -3.82 -4.63
N LEU A 38 -2.55 -3.98 -4.91
CA LEU A 38 -2.03 -4.12 -6.27
C LEU A 38 -2.44 -5.45 -6.94
N LYS A 39 -2.83 -6.47 -6.15
CA LYS A 39 -3.46 -7.69 -6.66
C LYS A 39 -4.95 -7.51 -6.99
N GLY A 40 -5.50 -6.33 -6.77
CA GLY A 40 -6.89 -5.99 -7.09
C GLY A 40 -7.89 -6.40 -6.02
N MET A 41 -7.44 -6.70 -4.80
CA MET A 41 -8.35 -7.01 -3.68
C MET A 41 -9.06 -5.74 -3.20
N ASP A 42 -10.33 -5.89 -2.83
CA ASP A 42 -11.10 -4.80 -2.23
C ASP A 42 -10.83 -4.63 -0.72
N GLU A 43 -11.35 -3.54 -0.14
CA GLU A 43 -11.15 -3.21 1.30
C GLU A 43 -11.61 -4.36 2.22
N GLY A 44 -12.71 -5.04 1.88
CA GLY A 44 -13.26 -6.14 2.67
C GLY A 44 -12.38 -7.38 2.62
N GLU A 45 -11.95 -7.77 1.42
CA GLU A 45 -11.02 -8.88 1.20
C GLU A 45 -9.68 -8.65 1.91
N MET A 46 -9.13 -7.45 1.77
CA MET A 46 -7.89 -7.05 2.44
C MET A 46 -8.04 -7.12 3.97
N THR A 47 -9.13 -6.58 4.51
CA THR A 47 -9.41 -6.58 5.95
C THR A 47 -9.47 -7.99 6.50
N ALA A 48 -10.23 -8.88 5.85
CA ALA A 48 -10.37 -10.26 6.28
C ALA A 48 -9.01 -10.97 6.29
N ARG A 49 -8.24 -10.81 5.20
CA ARG A 49 -6.94 -11.47 5.05
C ARG A 49 -5.90 -10.99 6.07
N LEU A 50 -5.84 -9.68 6.31
CA LEU A 50 -4.86 -9.09 7.25
C LEU A 50 -5.21 -9.37 8.71
N SER A 51 -6.51 -9.40 9.03
CA SER A 51 -6.99 -9.81 10.37
C SER A 51 -6.62 -11.27 10.67
N GLU A 52 -6.83 -12.17 9.69
CA GLU A 52 -6.45 -13.58 9.81
C GLU A 52 -4.95 -13.76 9.98
N ASP A 53 -4.13 -13.11 9.15
CA ASP A 53 -2.66 -13.22 9.20
C ASP A 53 -2.05 -12.67 10.51
N GLY A 54 -2.66 -11.63 11.08
CA GLY A 54 -2.16 -10.95 12.27
C GLY A 54 -2.78 -11.40 13.59
N GLY A 55 -3.89 -12.15 13.55
CA GLY A 55 -4.72 -12.41 14.73
C GLY A 55 -5.30 -11.13 15.35
N VAL A 56 -5.49 -10.08 14.56
CA VAL A 56 -5.96 -8.75 14.99
C VAL A 56 -7.44 -8.60 14.70
N ASP A 57 -8.16 -7.89 15.55
CA ASP A 57 -9.58 -7.60 15.35
C ASP A 57 -9.87 -6.90 14.01
N GLN A 58 -10.87 -7.39 13.28
CA GLN A 58 -11.23 -6.89 11.94
C GLN A 58 -11.63 -5.41 11.94
N THR A 59 -12.23 -4.89 13.02
CA THR A 59 -12.67 -3.49 13.06
C THR A 59 -11.49 -2.54 13.10
N VAL A 60 -10.41 -2.93 13.81
CA VAL A 60 -9.15 -2.19 13.85
C VAL A 60 -8.47 -2.24 12.48
N VAL A 61 -8.33 -3.44 11.92
CA VAL A 61 -7.68 -3.65 10.61
C VAL A 61 -8.41 -2.88 9.51
N ARG A 62 -9.74 -2.83 9.52
CA ARG A 62 -10.52 -2.11 8.51
C ARG A 62 -10.19 -0.62 8.48
N GLY A 63 -10.03 -0.01 9.66
CA GLY A 63 -9.64 1.41 9.76
C GLY A 63 -8.31 1.67 9.07
N ASP A 64 -7.29 0.86 9.41
CA ASP A 64 -5.95 0.96 8.83
C ASP A 64 -5.95 0.71 7.32
N VAL A 65 -6.70 -0.29 6.84
CA VAL A 65 -6.82 -0.61 5.41
C VAL A 65 -7.44 0.55 4.65
N ARG A 66 -8.57 1.09 5.13
CA ARG A 66 -9.28 2.17 4.47
C ARG A 66 -8.40 3.42 4.34
N ASP A 67 -7.79 3.83 5.45
CA ASP A 67 -6.95 5.02 5.48
C ASP A 67 -5.70 4.83 4.58
N PHE A 68 -5.12 3.61 4.56
CA PHE A 68 -4.02 3.27 3.68
C PHE A 68 -4.39 3.32 2.20
N VAL A 69 -5.50 2.69 1.80
CA VAL A 69 -5.98 2.66 0.41
C VAL A 69 -6.26 4.07 -0.10
N HIS A 70 -6.87 4.93 0.73
CA HIS A 70 -7.09 6.32 0.39
C HIS A 70 -5.77 7.05 0.11
N SER A 71 -4.81 7.00 1.04
CA SER A 71 -3.50 7.64 0.87
C SER A 71 -2.72 7.08 -0.33
N LEU A 72 -2.81 5.77 -0.58
CA LEU A 72 -2.16 5.14 -1.73
C LEU A 72 -2.78 5.60 -3.05
N GLY A 73 -4.12 5.72 -3.11
CA GLY A 73 -4.82 6.27 -4.26
C GLY A 73 -4.41 7.72 -4.56
N GLU A 74 -4.32 8.58 -3.54
CA GLU A 74 -3.83 9.95 -3.69
C GLU A 74 -2.38 10.00 -4.20
N TYR A 75 -1.51 9.17 -3.65
CA TYR A 75 -0.11 9.07 -4.09
C TYR A 75 -0.02 8.68 -5.57
N MET A 76 -0.75 7.64 -6.00
CA MET A 76 -0.74 7.20 -7.40
C MET A 76 -1.32 8.26 -8.35
N ASN A 77 -2.37 8.98 -7.93
CA ASN A 77 -3.00 10.02 -8.74
C ASN A 77 -2.19 11.33 -8.79
N SER A 78 -1.32 11.57 -7.80
CA SER A 78 -0.42 12.73 -7.80
C SER A 78 0.65 12.68 -8.90
N GLY A 79 0.84 11.52 -9.54
CA GLY A 79 1.74 11.30 -10.68
C GLY A 79 1.12 11.50 -12.06
N VAL A 80 -0.19 11.77 -12.15
CA VAL A 80 -0.90 12.01 -13.42
C VAL A 80 -1.24 13.50 -13.53
N LYS A 81 -0.23 14.34 -13.80
CA LYS A 81 -0.42 15.69 -14.34
C LYS A 81 0.72 16.06 -15.28
#